data_AF-A0A162B0E1-F1
#
_entry.id   AF-A0A162B0E1-F1
#
_cell.length_a   1.000
_cell.length_b   1.000
_cell.length_c   1.000
_cell.angle_alpha   90.00
_cell.angle_beta   90.00
_cell.angle_gamma   90.00
#
_symmetry.space_group_name_H-M   'P 1'
#
loop_
_entity.id
_entity.type
_entity.pdbx_description
1 polymer ?
#
loop_
_entity_poly.entity_id
_entity_poly.type
_entity_poly.pdbx_seq_one_letter_code
_entity_poly.pdbx_strand_id
1 'polypeptide(L)'
;MHHGYHDNNEPDLAKLQATMQAIELACSSIQMHVNPAAAEATILSLCQSPQPYKACQFILDNSQVPNARFQAAAAIRDAAIREWGFLSAHDKIKLISYCLNYVMQHAHSQEGYVQAKVSSVATQLMKRGWLEFQATEKDAFFQEVRQAVIGSRGLHVQFIGITILESLVSEFAPSTSTAIGLPREFHEQCRTSLELNYLKTIYCWAQEAALSVTNNIVQSNSEILEVKVCTAALRLMLQILNWEFQYSTSAVESTKKSINVFSTGVRFDVNSAKRSEYALVQPGPSWRDVLIHSGHVGWLLSLYGALRLKFSNHGYWLDCPIAVSARKLIVQLCSLTGAVFPSDSGQTQNQHILQLLSGILQWIDPPDVVSNAIKCGRSERPFGTITLLSTLMAEVLKDLMDTSTDEETWSWVARDILLDTWTTLLVPTDLTHPSMLLPPEGINAAANIFALIVESELKAASASVSSDEAEDYLQASISAMDERLCSYALIARAAVDVTVPLLTRLFTERFLRLHQVFCLSS
;
A
#
# COMPACT_ATOMS: atom_id res chain seq x y z
N MET A 1 -0.35 38.04 -58.46
CA MET A 1 0.75 37.81 -57.49
C MET A 1 0.17 37.06 -56.30
N HIS A 2 0.09 35.74 -56.40
CA HIS A 2 -0.17 34.85 -55.26
C HIS A 2 1.18 34.27 -54.87
N HIS A 3 1.75 34.74 -53.76
CA HIS A 3 2.88 34.06 -53.12
C HIS A 3 2.30 33.03 -52.16
N GLY A 4 2.50 31.76 -52.53
CA GLY A 4 2.21 30.61 -51.69
C GLY A 4 3.14 30.59 -50.48
N TYR A 5 2.52 30.58 -49.30
CA TYR A 5 3.12 30.03 -48.09
C TYR A 5 2.91 28.51 -48.13
N HIS A 6 3.82 27.79 -48.78
CA HIS A 6 3.97 26.34 -48.65
C HIS A 6 5.47 26.03 -48.50
N ASP A 7 5.78 24.98 -47.74
CA ASP A 7 7.09 24.29 -47.65
C ASP A 7 8.09 24.58 -46.52
N ASN A 8 7.62 24.89 -45.29
CA ASN A 8 8.49 24.71 -44.09
C ASN A 8 8.05 23.56 -43.15
N ASN A 9 6.88 22.94 -43.34
CA ASN A 9 6.36 21.90 -42.43
C ASN A 9 6.60 20.45 -42.91
N GLU A 10 6.72 20.21 -44.22
CA GLU A 10 6.94 18.86 -44.78
C GLU A 10 8.26 18.18 -44.38
N PRO A 11 9.43 18.86 -44.39
CA PRO A 11 10.69 18.20 -44.06
C PRO A 11 10.81 17.83 -42.57
N ASP A 12 10.14 18.57 -41.68
CA ASP A 12 10.11 18.26 -40.24
C ASP A 12 9.22 17.02 -39.99
N LEU A 13 8.08 16.92 -40.65
CA LEU A 13 7.17 15.77 -40.55
C LEU A 13 7.82 14.48 -41.06
N ALA A 14 8.50 14.53 -42.20
CA ALA A 14 9.20 13.36 -42.74
C ALA A 14 10.27 12.83 -41.76
N LYS A 15 10.99 13.74 -41.08
CA LYS A 15 11.98 13.38 -40.07
C LYS A 15 11.35 12.75 -38.82
N LEU A 16 10.23 13.30 -38.35
CA LEU A 16 9.47 12.73 -37.22
C LEU A 16 8.97 11.32 -37.55
N GLN A 17 8.44 11.13 -38.76
CA GLN A 17 7.96 9.82 -39.22
C GLN A 17 9.10 8.80 -39.37
N ALA A 18 10.25 9.21 -39.92
CA ALA A 18 11.42 8.34 -40.01
C ALA A 18 11.94 7.92 -38.61
N THR A 19 11.94 8.86 -37.66
CA THR A 19 12.33 8.58 -36.27
C THR A 19 11.37 7.58 -35.62
N MET A 20 10.05 7.77 -35.79
CA MET A 20 9.04 6.84 -35.29
C MET A 20 9.24 5.43 -35.85
N GLN A 21 9.37 5.30 -37.18
CA GLN A 21 9.60 4.00 -37.84
C GLN A 21 10.87 3.31 -37.36
N ALA A 22 11.97 4.05 -37.16
CA ALA A 22 13.21 3.49 -36.63
C ALA A 22 13.04 2.92 -35.21
N ILE A 23 12.28 3.61 -34.36
CA ILE A 23 12.01 3.18 -32.98
C ILE A 23 11.03 2.01 -32.94
N GLU A 24 9.98 2.01 -33.78
CA GLU A 24 9.06 0.89 -33.94
C GLU A 24 9.79 -0.38 -34.40
N LEU A 25 10.69 -0.24 -35.38
CA LEU A 25 11.53 -1.34 -35.86
C LEU A 25 12.46 -1.84 -34.76
N ALA A 26 13.15 -0.94 -34.05
CA ALA A 26 14.03 -1.32 -32.94
C ALA A 26 13.27 -2.08 -31.84
N CYS A 27 12.08 -1.60 -31.44
CA CYS A 27 11.25 -2.29 -30.45
C CYS A 27 10.84 -3.70 -30.93
N SER A 28 10.48 -3.83 -32.20
CA SER A 28 10.12 -5.12 -32.81
C SER A 28 11.32 -6.07 -32.86
N SER A 29 12.51 -5.55 -33.20
CA SER A 29 13.77 -6.29 -33.24
C SER A 29 14.17 -6.84 -31.87
N ILE A 30 13.99 -6.07 -30.78
CA ILE A 30 14.23 -6.57 -29.41
C ILE A 30 13.25 -7.70 -29.08
N GLN A 31 11.97 -7.52 -29.36
CA GLN A 31 10.94 -8.53 -29.08
C GLN A 31 11.16 -9.83 -29.86
N MET A 32 11.68 -9.73 -31.09
CA MET A 32 11.98 -10.88 -31.94
C MET A 32 13.40 -11.44 -31.72
N HIS A 33 14.18 -10.87 -30.77
CA HIS A 33 15.59 -11.19 -30.53
C HIS A 33 16.49 -11.09 -31.77
N VAL A 34 16.17 -10.18 -32.70
CA VAL A 34 16.94 -9.93 -33.92
C VAL A 34 17.85 -8.73 -33.71
N ASN A 35 19.15 -8.96 -33.59
CA ASN A 35 20.17 -7.93 -33.36
C ASN A 35 19.82 -6.93 -32.24
N PRO A 36 19.60 -7.42 -31.01
CA PRO A 36 19.13 -6.59 -29.89
C PRO A 36 20.08 -5.41 -29.58
N ALA A 37 21.39 -5.60 -29.73
CA ALA A 37 22.38 -4.54 -29.46
C ALA A 37 22.20 -3.31 -30.39
N ALA A 38 21.93 -3.53 -31.69
CA ALA A 38 21.70 -2.43 -32.63
C ALA A 38 20.35 -1.73 -32.36
N ALA A 39 19.34 -2.49 -31.97
CA ALA A 39 18.03 -1.94 -31.60
C ALA A 39 18.11 -1.11 -30.31
N GLU A 40 18.81 -1.61 -29.29
CA GLU A 40 19.07 -0.87 -28.04
C GLU A 40 19.85 0.41 -28.30
N ALA A 41 20.90 0.36 -29.15
CA ALA A 41 21.64 1.56 -29.54
C ALA A 41 20.74 2.60 -30.25
N THR A 42 19.78 2.14 -31.05
CA THR A 42 18.81 3.03 -31.72
C THR A 42 17.89 3.71 -30.71
N ILE A 43 17.35 2.96 -29.75
CA ILE A 43 16.50 3.52 -28.68
C ILE A 43 17.31 4.49 -27.81
N LEU A 44 18.54 4.11 -27.44
CA LEU A 44 19.44 4.94 -26.65
C LEU A 44 19.77 6.26 -27.35
N SER A 45 19.90 6.24 -28.68
CA SER A 45 20.16 7.46 -29.47
C SER A 45 19.02 8.47 -29.36
N LEU A 46 17.77 8.02 -29.25
CA LEU A 46 16.61 8.90 -29.00
C LEU A 46 16.72 9.55 -27.61
N CYS A 47 17.03 8.77 -26.56
CA CYS A 47 17.18 9.30 -25.20
C CYS A 47 18.32 10.30 -25.06
N GLN A 48 19.40 10.12 -25.82
CA GLN A 48 20.59 10.98 -25.81
C GLN A 48 20.49 12.18 -26.75
N SER A 49 19.53 12.18 -27.69
CA SER A 49 19.31 13.29 -28.61
C SER A 49 19.00 14.58 -27.82
N PRO A 50 19.51 15.75 -28.26
CA PRO A 50 19.11 17.02 -27.69
C PRO A 50 17.64 17.31 -28.04
N GLN A 51 16.86 17.77 -27.05
CA GLN A 51 15.46 18.16 -27.21
C GLN A 51 14.58 17.16 -28.00
N PRO A 52 14.48 15.88 -27.59
CA PRO A 52 13.74 14.86 -28.34
C PRO A 52 12.22 14.99 -28.18
N TYR A 53 11.73 16.00 -27.46
CA TYR A 53 10.33 16.12 -27.03
C TYR A 53 9.34 16.06 -28.19
N LYS A 54 9.56 16.80 -29.28
CA LYS A 54 8.65 16.78 -30.44
C LYS A 54 8.57 15.39 -31.08
N ALA A 55 9.70 14.71 -31.23
CA ALA A 55 9.75 13.36 -31.78
C ALA A 55 9.05 12.36 -30.85
N CYS A 56 9.26 12.47 -29.55
CA CYS A 56 8.62 11.59 -28.57
C CYS A 56 7.10 11.82 -28.49
N GLN A 57 6.64 13.07 -28.53
CA GLN A 57 5.21 13.41 -28.61
C GLN A 57 4.58 12.84 -29.88
N PHE A 58 5.26 13.00 -31.03
CA PHE A 58 4.81 12.42 -32.28
C PHE A 58 4.69 10.88 -32.22
N ILE A 59 5.67 10.19 -31.62
CA ILE A 59 5.60 8.73 -31.41
C ILE A 59 4.43 8.37 -30.49
N LEU A 60 4.27 9.07 -29.36
CA LEU A 60 3.18 8.81 -28.42
C LEU A 60 1.79 8.94 -29.07
N ASP A 61 1.61 9.96 -29.91
CA ASP A 61 0.32 10.29 -30.53
C ASP A 61 -0.01 9.43 -31.77
N ASN A 62 1.00 8.86 -32.47
CA ASN A 62 0.79 8.23 -33.77
C ASN A 62 1.20 6.74 -33.84
N SER A 63 2.17 6.31 -33.03
CA SER A 63 2.71 4.94 -33.09
C SER A 63 1.66 3.91 -32.67
N GLN A 64 1.46 2.91 -33.52
CA GLN A 64 0.61 1.75 -33.19
C GLN A 64 1.36 0.72 -32.34
N VAL A 65 2.69 0.80 -32.26
CA VAL A 65 3.53 -0.07 -31.44
C VAL A 65 3.56 0.43 -29.98
N PRO A 66 3.02 -0.33 -29.01
CA PRO A 66 3.01 0.08 -27.60
C PRO A 66 4.40 0.26 -26.99
N ASN A 67 5.35 -0.61 -27.36
CA ASN A 67 6.75 -0.52 -26.90
C ASN A 67 7.42 0.78 -27.36
N ALA A 68 7.15 1.25 -28.58
CA ALA A 68 7.70 2.51 -29.07
C ALA A 68 7.14 3.70 -28.28
N ARG A 69 5.83 3.70 -27.97
CA ARG A 69 5.19 4.69 -27.09
C ARG A 69 5.82 4.69 -25.69
N PHE A 70 6.07 3.52 -25.11
CA PHE A 70 6.76 3.38 -23.84
C PHE A 70 8.18 3.96 -23.85
N GLN A 71 8.96 3.66 -24.90
CA GLN A 71 10.32 4.18 -25.04
C GLN A 71 10.33 5.70 -25.26
N ALA A 72 9.39 6.23 -26.04
CA ALA A 72 9.23 7.68 -26.22
C ALA A 72 8.94 8.40 -24.89
N ALA A 73 8.06 7.84 -24.05
CA ALA A 73 7.83 8.37 -22.71
C ALA A 73 9.10 8.34 -21.83
N ALA A 74 9.86 7.24 -21.87
CA ALA A 74 11.14 7.14 -21.17
C ALA A 74 12.16 8.20 -21.65
N ALA A 75 12.24 8.42 -22.97
CA ALA A 75 13.11 9.43 -23.56
C ALA A 75 12.73 10.86 -23.15
N ILE A 76 11.42 11.18 -23.04
CA ILE A 76 10.94 12.47 -22.51
C ILE A 76 11.50 12.70 -21.10
N ARG A 77 11.38 11.71 -20.21
CA ARG A 77 11.88 11.80 -18.85
C ARG A 77 13.39 12.03 -18.83
N ASP A 78 14.16 11.19 -19.53
CA ASP A 78 15.61 11.22 -19.47
C ASP A 78 16.17 12.53 -20.02
N ALA A 79 15.58 13.02 -21.12
CA ALA A 79 15.93 14.32 -21.68
C ALA A 79 15.54 15.47 -20.74
N ALA A 80 14.32 15.46 -20.19
CA ALA A 80 13.85 16.53 -19.32
C ALA A 80 14.65 16.63 -18.02
N ILE A 81 15.03 15.51 -17.40
CA ILE A 81 15.87 15.52 -16.19
C ILE A 81 17.26 16.10 -16.51
N ARG A 82 17.87 15.66 -17.62
CA ARG A 82 19.19 16.12 -18.06
C ARG A 82 19.20 17.60 -18.45
N GLU A 83 18.15 18.06 -19.13
CA GLU A 83 18.08 19.39 -19.75
C GLU A 83 17.25 20.38 -18.92
N TRP A 84 16.81 20.00 -17.71
CA TRP A 84 15.86 20.77 -16.91
C TRP A 84 16.25 22.25 -16.70
N GLY A 85 17.54 22.51 -16.49
CA GLY A 85 18.07 23.87 -16.31
C GLY A 85 18.03 24.74 -17.58
N PHE A 86 17.90 24.12 -18.76
CA PHE A 86 17.84 24.80 -20.06
C PHE A 86 16.40 24.97 -20.57
N LEU A 87 15.43 24.23 -20.02
CA LEU A 87 14.03 24.35 -20.40
C LEU A 87 13.43 25.66 -19.85
N SER A 88 12.63 26.33 -20.68
CA SER A 88 11.83 27.47 -20.22
C SER A 88 10.78 27.03 -19.20
N ALA A 89 10.32 27.95 -18.35
CA ALA A 89 9.22 27.66 -17.41
C ALA A 89 7.96 27.18 -18.15
N HIS A 90 7.68 27.77 -19.31
CA HIS A 90 6.55 27.36 -20.15
C HIS A 90 6.70 25.94 -20.68
N ASP A 91 7.88 25.56 -21.17
CA ASP A 91 8.11 24.21 -21.71
C ASP A 91 8.01 23.14 -20.63
N LYS A 92 8.50 23.44 -19.41
CA LYS A 92 8.35 22.55 -18.25
C LYS A 92 6.89 22.23 -17.96
N ILE A 93 6.06 23.27 -17.87
CA ILE A 93 4.61 23.13 -17.63
C ILE A 93 3.95 22.38 -18.78
N LYS A 94 4.26 22.75 -20.02
CA LYS A 94 3.67 22.14 -21.22
C LYS A 94 4.00 20.65 -21.33
N LEU A 95 5.21 20.22 -20.96
CA LEU A 95 5.58 18.80 -20.96
C LEU A 95 4.79 18.00 -19.92
N ILE A 96 4.62 18.54 -18.71
CA ILE A 96 3.83 17.91 -17.65
C ILE A 96 2.37 17.81 -18.10
N SER A 97 1.76 18.91 -18.52
CA SER A 97 0.37 18.94 -19.00
C SER A 97 0.17 18.03 -20.21
N TYR A 98 1.13 17.94 -21.13
CA TYR A 98 1.04 16.99 -22.24
C TYR A 98 0.93 15.54 -21.74
N CYS A 99 1.80 15.13 -20.81
CA CYS A 99 1.78 13.78 -20.28
C CYS A 99 0.46 13.47 -19.53
N LEU A 100 -0.04 14.41 -18.73
CA LEU A 100 -1.33 14.28 -18.02
C LEU A 100 -2.51 14.17 -19.01
N ASN A 101 -2.58 15.06 -20.00
CA ASN A 101 -3.64 15.01 -21.00
C ASN A 101 -3.57 13.73 -21.84
N TYR A 102 -2.35 13.28 -22.20
CA TYR A 102 -2.16 12.06 -22.98
C TYR A 102 -2.81 10.85 -22.30
N VAL A 103 -2.53 10.63 -21.01
CA VAL A 103 -3.07 9.47 -20.29
C VAL A 103 -4.58 9.55 -20.10
N MET A 104 -5.11 10.76 -19.89
CA MET A 104 -6.56 10.97 -19.77
C MET A 104 -7.29 10.73 -21.11
N GLN A 105 -6.71 11.18 -22.23
CA GLN A 105 -7.28 10.97 -23.57
C GLN A 105 -7.25 9.50 -23.98
N HIS A 106 -6.24 8.75 -23.54
CA HIS A 106 -6.05 7.34 -23.87
C HIS A 106 -6.48 6.38 -22.74
N ALA A 107 -7.36 6.82 -21.84
CA ALA A 107 -7.78 6.02 -20.67
C ALA A 107 -8.46 4.68 -21.01
N HIS A 108 -8.92 4.50 -22.24
CA HIS A 108 -9.55 3.28 -22.75
C HIS A 108 -8.53 2.29 -23.37
N SER A 109 -7.25 2.67 -23.47
CA SER A 109 -6.19 1.80 -24.00
C SER A 109 -6.04 0.53 -23.16
N GLN A 110 -5.85 -0.61 -23.83
CA GLN A 110 -5.57 -1.88 -23.18
C GLN A 110 -4.11 -1.98 -22.70
N GLU A 111 -3.24 -1.06 -23.12
CA GLU A 111 -1.81 -1.06 -22.81
C GLU A 111 -1.52 -0.34 -21.49
N GLY A 112 -2.01 -0.90 -20.39
CA GLY A 112 -1.90 -0.30 -19.05
C GLY A 112 -0.47 0.05 -18.62
N TYR A 113 0.55 -0.68 -19.09
CA TYR A 113 1.95 -0.38 -18.78
C TYR A 113 2.46 0.90 -19.46
N VAL A 114 1.92 1.27 -20.63
CA VAL A 114 2.24 2.55 -21.31
C VAL A 114 1.61 3.70 -20.53
N GLN A 115 0.35 3.54 -20.11
CA GLN A 115 -0.35 4.51 -19.26
C GLN A 115 0.42 4.73 -17.94
N ALA A 116 0.79 3.65 -17.25
CA ALA A 116 1.58 3.72 -16.02
C ALA A 116 2.92 4.43 -16.24
N LYS A 117 3.59 4.16 -17.38
CA LYS A 117 4.85 4.83 -17.73
C LYS A 117 4.66 6.33 -17.92
N VAL A 118 3.70 6.75 -18.73
CA VAL A 118 3.48 8.19 -19.00
C VAL A 118 3.01 8.92 -17.73
N SER A 119 2.15 8.30 -16.91
CA SER A 119 1.77 8.84 -15.59
C SER A 119 2.99 9.03 -14.69
N SER A 120 3.88 8.03 -14.61
CA SER A 120 5.14 8.13 -13.86
C SER A 120 6.06 9.23 -14.39
N VAL A 121 6.13 9.43 -15.71
CA VAL A 121 6.89 10.54 -16.29
C VAL A 121 6.28 11.88 -15.86
N ALA A 122 4.96 12.05 -15.94
CA ALA A 122 4.30 13.27 -15.49
C ALA A 122 4.65 13.60 -14.03
N THR A 123 4.55 12.62 -13.12
CA THR A 123 4.82 12.82 -11.69
C THR A 123 6.29 13.09 -11.40
N GLN A 124 7.21 12.47 -12.14
CA GLN A 124 8.65 12.76 -12.06
C GLN A 124 8.99 14.17 -12.49
N LEU A 125 8.39 14.65 -13.58
CA LEU A 125 8.58 16.03 -14.04
C LEU A 125 7.95 17.04 -13.07
N MET A 126 6.77 16.73 -12.50
CA MET A 126 6.16 17.52 -11.43
C MET A 126 7.08 17.63 -10.21
N LYS A 127 7.66 16.51 -9.75
CA LYS A 127 8.62 16.49 -8.64
C LYS A 127 9.90 17.25 -8.98
N ARG A 128 10.44 17.06 -10.19
CA ARG A 128 11.67 17.70 -10.63
C ARG A 128 11.58 19.23 -10.62
N GLY A 129 10.41 19.78 -10.95
CA GLY A 129 10.13 21.21 -10.90
C GLY A 129 9.49 21.69 -9.61
N TRP A 130 9.26 20.82 -8.63
CA TRP A 130 8.36 21.11 -7.51
C TRP A 130 8.70 22.39 -6.73
N LEU A 131 9.97 22.67 -6.50
CA LEU A 131 10.40 23.88 -5.79
C LEU A 131 10.54 25.10 -6.70
N GLU A 132 10.55 24.92 -8.02
CA GLU A 132 10.60 25.99 -9.02
C GLU A 132 9.18 26.50 -9.36
N PHE A 133 8.16 25.63 -9.25
CA PHE A 133 6.78 25.98 -9.57
C PHE A 133 6.09 26.82 -8.49
N GLN A 134 5.32 27.80 -8.94
CA GLN A 134 4.42 28.58 -8.10
C GLN A 134 3.25 27.73 -7.60
N ALA A 135 2.59 28.19 -6.52
CA ALA A 135 1.41 27.52 -5.99
C ALA A 135 0.28 27.40 -7.04
N THR A 136 0.06 28.45 -7.83
CA THR A 136 -0.95 28.48 -8.90
C THR A 136 -0.68 27.46 -10.01
N GLU A 137 0.59 27.23 -10.37
CA GLU A 137 0.99 26.25 -11.37
C GLU A 137 0.77 24.83 -10.86
N LYS A 138 1.14 24.56 -9.59
CA LYS A 138 0.85 23.28 -8.92
C LYS A 138 -0.66 23.02 -8.86
N ASP A 139 -1.43 24.03 -8.46
CA ASP A 139 -2.88 23.94 -8.36
C ASP A 139 -3.50 23.65 -9.73
N ALA A 140 -3.00 24.22 -10.82
CA ALA A 140 -3.47 23.91 -12.17
C ALA A 140 -3.31 22.42 -12.52
N PHE A 141 -2.13 21.83 -12.25
CA PHE A 141 -1.92 20.39 -12.45
C PHE A 141 -2.87 19.55 -11.60
N PHE A 142 -3.03 19.92 -10.33
CA PHE A 142 -3.92 19.22 -9.42
C PHE A 142 -5.40 19.35 -9.80
N GLN A 143 -5.85 20.49 -10.31
CA GLN A 143 -7.21 20.65 -10.82
C GLN A 143 -7.47 19.75 -12.03
N GLU A 144 -6.50 19.62 -12.94
CA GLU A 144 -6.61 18.72 -14.10
C GLU A 144 -6.82 17.27 -13.65
N VAL A 145 -5.99 16.80 -12.71
CA VAL A 145 -6.10 15.44 -12.14
C VAL A 145 -7.40 15.29 -11.33
N ARG A 146 -7.80 16.31 -10.56
CA ARG A 146 -9.06 16.29 -9.80
C ARG A 146 -10.27 16.10 -10.70
N GLN A 147 -10.33 16.79 -11.84
CA GLN A 147 -11.44 16.63 -12.79
C GLN A 147 -11.52 15.21 -13.34
N ALA A 148 -10.39 14.52 -13.50
CA ALA A 148 -10.37 13.10 -13.84
C ALA A 148 -10.96 12.26 -12.69
N VAL A 149 -10.49 12.46 -11.45
CA VAL A 149 -10.91 11.68 -10.26
C VAL A 149 -12.39 11.83 -9.90
N ILE A 150 -13.01 12.98 -10.20
CA ILE A 150 -14.46 13.18 -10.02
C ILE A 150 -15.27 12.24 -10.94
N GLY A 151 -14.68 11.75 -12.04
CA GLY A 151 -15.31 10.78 -12.93
C GLY A 151 -16.35 11.36 -13.89
N SER A 152 -16.43 12.69 -14.01
CA SER A 152 -17.35 13.38 -14.94
C SER A 152 -17.14 13.01 -16.41
N ARG A 153 -15.96 12.50 -16.77
CA ARG A 153 -15.57 12.04 -18.11
C ARG A 153 -15.62 10.51 -18.27
N GLY A 154 -16.21 9.79 -17.31
CA GLY A 154 -16.36 8.33 -17.33
C GLY A 154 -15.37 7.58 -16.44
N LEU A 155 -15.68 6.31 -16.14
CA LEU A 155 -14.96 5.47 -15.17
C LEU A 155 -13.50 5.17 -15.56
N HIS A 156 -13.20 5.07 -16.85
CA HIS A 156 -11.82 4.88 -17.32
C HIS A 156 -10.93 6.08 -16.96
N VAL A 157 -11.41 7.29 -17.24
CA VAL A 157 -10.69 8.53 -16.89
C VAL A 157 -10.60 8.69 -15.37
N GLN A 158 -11.66 8.29 -14.64
CA GLN A 158 -11.65 8.26 -13.19
C GLN A 158 -10.55 7.38 -12.62
N PHE A 159 -10.46 6.14 -13.13
CA PHE A 159 -9.42 5.20 -12.75
C PHE A 159 -8.03 5.76 -13.05
N ILE A 160 -7.81 6.31 -14.26
CA ILE A 160 -6.53 6.93 -14.61
C ILE A 160 -6.17 8.09 -13.67
N GLY A 161 -7.13 8.96 -13.33
CA GLY A 161 -6.94 10.04 -12.37
C GLY A 161 -6.42 9.54 -11.02
N ILE A 162 -7.00 8.45 -10.50
CA ILE A 162 -6.56 7.82 -9.24
C ILE A 162 -5.14 7.25 -9.40
N THR A 163 -4.84 6.54 -10.49
CA THR A 163 -3.50 5.97 -10.71
C THR A 163 -2.39 7.01 -10.89
N ILE A 164 -2.72 8.20 -11.42
CA ILE A 164 -1.79 9.35 -11.45
C ILE A 164 -1.47 9.79 -10.01
N LEU A 165 -2.48 9.89 -9.15
CA LEU A 165 -2.28 10.25 -7.74
C LEU A 165 -1.48 9.19 -6.98
N GLU A 166 -1.72 7.89 -7.22
CA GLU A 166 -0.89 6.81 -6.68
C GLU A 166 0.58 6.94 -7.14
N SER A 167 0.79 7.22 -8.43
CA SER A 167 2.13 7.45 -8.98
C SER A 167 2.79 8.69 -8.37
N LEU A 168 2.01 9.73 -8.05
CA LEU A 168 2.50 10.96 -7.45
C LEU A 168 2.91 10.73 -6.00
N VAL A 169 2.06 10.10 -5.20
CA VAL A 169 2.37 9.77 -3.79
C VAL A 169 3.60 8.87 -3.75
N SER A 170 3.70 7.87 -4.64
CA SER A 170 4.88 7.00 -4.74
C SER A 170 6.15 7.78 -5.07
N GLU A 171 6.07 8.71 -6.03
CA GLU A 171 7.23 9.48 -6.45
C GLU A 171 7.74 10.40 -5.34
N PHE A 172 6.88 10.90 -4.46
CA PHE A 172 7.26 11.78 -3.35
C PHE A 172 7.67 11.04 -2.07
N ALA A 173 7.28 9.78 -1.91
CA ALA A 173 7.66 8.96 -0.76
C ALA A 173 9.16 8.60 -0.79
N PRO A 174 9.87 8.57 0.36
CA PRO A 174 11.31 8.28 0.41
C PRO A 174 11.70 6.90 -0.11
N SER A 175 10.87 5.88 0.15
CA SER A 175 11.13 4.48 -0.19
C SER A 175 10.98 4.16 -1.68
N THR A 176 10.20 4.96 -2.40
CA THR A 176 9.84 4.72 -3.80
C THR A 176 10.23 5.87 -4.73
N SER A 177 10.82 6.95 -4.20
CA SER A 177 11.29 8.09 -4.99
C SER A 177 12.32 7.65 -6.02
N THR A 178 12.17 8.12 -7.26
CA THR A 178 13.16 7.88 -8.29
C THR A 178 14.36 8.82 -8.17
N ALA A 179 15.49 8.38 -8.72
CA ALA A 179 16.70 9.19 -8.82
C ALA A 179 16.54 10.23 -9.94
N ILE A 180 16.28 11.48 -9.56
CA ILE A 180 16.15 12.62 -10.50
C ILE A 180 17.40 13.51 -10.54
N GLY A 181 18.53 12.99 -10.03
CA GLY A 181 19.82 13.70 -10.03
C GLY A 181 19.90 14.87 -9.06
N LEU A 182 19.10 14.89 -7.99
CA LEU A 182 19.05 15.97 -7.00
C LEU A 182 19.46 15.50 -5.58
N PRO A 183 19.92 16.42 -4.72
CA PRO A 183 20.33 16.10 -3.34
C PRO A 183 19.17 15.61 -2.47
N ARG A 184 19.46 14.83 -1.41
CA ARG A 184 18.45 14.31 -0.49
C ARG A 184 17.59 15.41 0.14
N GLU A 185 18.16 16.57 0.40
CA GLU A 185 17.47 17.73 0.98
C GLU A 185 16.34 18.21 0.07
N PHE A 186 16.53 18.16 -1.25
CA PHE A 186 15.48 18.48 -2.21
C PHE A 186 14.30 17.51 -2.10
N HIS A 187 14.59 16.21 -2.00
CA HIS A 187 13.56 15.18 -1.86
C HIS A 187 12.77 15.35 -0.56
N GLU A 188 13.44 15.68 0.55
CA GLU A 188 12.78 15.90 1.85
C GLU A 188 11.92 17.18 1.86
N GLN A 189 12.37 18.26 1.19
CA GLN A 189 11.57 19.47 1.01
C GLN A 189 10.31 19.19 0.19
N CYS A 190 10.42 18.42 -0.90
CA CYS A 190 9.29 18.00 -1.71
C CYS A 190 8.29 17.16 -0.89
N ARG A 191 8.79 16.17 -0.14
CA ARG A 191 7.99 15.33 0.76
C ARG A 191 7.22 16.18 1.78
N THR A 192 7.92 17.04 2.51
CA THR A 192 7.32 17.96 3.51
C THR A 192 6.24 18.82 2.88
N SER A 193 6.53 19.40 1.71
CA SER A 193 5.61 20.26 1.00
C SER A 193 4.36 19.52 0.50
N LEU A 194 4.47 18.25 0.09
CA LEU A 194 3.33 17.44 -0.32
C LEU A 194 2.47 17.07 0.89
N GLU A 195 3.09 16.61 1.97
CA GLU A 195 2.42 16.20 3.21
C GLU A 195 1.56 17.34 3.79
N LEU A 196 2.14 18.54 3.89
CA LEU A 196 1.48 19.68 4.52
C LEU A 196 0.34 20.27 3.67
N ASN A 197 0.52 20.33 2.34
CA ASN A 197 -0.35 21.14 1.48
C ASN A 197 -1.34 20.32 0.64
N TYR A 198 -1.02 19.07 0.29
CA TYR A 198 -1.77 18.34 -0.74
C TYR A 198 -2.20 16.93 -0.30
N LEU A 199 -1.46 16.24 0.57
CA LEU A 199 -1.69 14.83 0.89
C LEU A 199 -3.09 14.57 1.48
N LYS A 200 -3.55 15.43 2.39
CA LYS A 200 -4.93 15.37 2.94
C LYS A 200 -5.98 15.53 1.84
N THR A 201 -5.78 16.48 0.94
CA THR A 201 -6.70 16.77 -0.17
C THR A 201 -6.79 15.59 -1.14
N ILE A 202 -5.65 14.96 -1.46
CA ILE A 202 -5.58 13.75 -2.29
C ILE A 202 -6.36 12.59 -1.64
N TYR A 203 -6.21 12.41 -0.32
CA TYR A 203 -6.97 11.41 0.43
C TYR A 203 -8.48 11.63 0.31
N CYS A 204 -8.95 12.88 0.49
CA CYS A 204 -10.37 13.21 0.34
C CYS A 204 -10.88 12.90 -1.07
N TRP A 205 -10.11 13.20 -2.12
CA TRP A 205 -10.53 12.88 -3.49
C TRP A 205 -10.63 11.37 -3.74
N ALA A 206 -9.72 10.58 -3.18
CA ALA A 206 -9.80 9.13 -3.24
C ALA A 206 -11.06 8.62 -2.52
N GLN A 207 -11.34 9.14 -1.33
CA GLN A 207 -12.55 8.82 -0.57
C GLN A 207 -13.82 9.16 -1.36
N GLU A 208 -13.91 10.35 -1.93
CA GLU A 208 -15.03 10.81 -2.76
C GLU A 208 -15.23 9.90 -3.99
N ALA A 209 -14.13 9.49 -4.65
CA ALA A 209 -14.19 8.60 -5.81
C ALA A 209 -14.66 7.18 -5.44
N ALA A 210 -14.27 6.66 -4.28
CA ALA A 210 -14.78 5.36 -3.80
C ALA A 210 -16.27 5.45 -3.44
N LEU A 211 -16.68 6.54 -2.78
CA LEU A 211 -18.08 6.81 -2.44
C LEU A 211 -18.96 6.91 -3.69
N SER A 212 -18.49 7.56 -4.76
CA SER A 212 -19.28 7.80 -5.98
C SER A 212 -19.72 6.51 -6.69
N VAL A 213 -18.94 5.44 -6.54
CA VAL A 213 -19.21 4.14 -7.19
C VAL A 213 -19.80 3.09 -6.24
N THR A 214 -19.88 3.37 -4.93
CA THR A 214 -20.28 2.38 -3.91
C THR A 214 -21.69 1.82 -4.13
N ASN A 215 -22.67 2.69 -4.39
CA ASN A 215 -24.07 2.25 -4.51
C ASN A 215 -24.26 1.31 -5.69
N ASN A 216 -23.63 1.62 -6.81
CA ASN A 216 -23.62 0.77 -7.99
C ASN A 216 -23.02 -0.60 -7.61
N ILE A 217 -21.84 -0.60 -6.96
CA ILE A 217 -21.14 -1.85 -6.61
C ILE A 217 -21.99 -2.73 -5.72
N VAL A 218 -22.79 -2.17 -4.82
CA VAL A 218 -23.65 -2.95 -3.94
C VAL A 218 -24.89 -3.48 -4.69
N GLN A 219 -25.42 -2.73 -5.66
CA GLN A 219 -26.72 -3.01 -6.29
C GLN A 219 -26.65 -3.86 -7.56
N SER A 220 -25.58 -3.79 -8.36
CA SER A 220 -25.54 -4.46 -9.68
C SER A 220 -24.42 -5.50 -9.82
N ASN A 221 -24.67 -6.58 -10.57
CA ASN A 221 -23.77 -7.73 -10.68
C ASN A 221 -22.70 -7.64 -11.79
N SER A 222 -22.68 -6.60 -12.63
CA SER A 222 -21.83 -6.52 -13.84
C SER A 222 -20.73 -5.44 -13.82
N GLU A 223 -20.33 -4.98 -12.64
CA GLU A 223 -19.64 -3.69 -12.47
C GLU A 223 -18.10 -3.79 -12.34
N ILE A 224 -17.45 -4.33 -13.38
CA ILE A 224 -16.00 -4.55 -13.38
C ILE A 224 -15.23 -3.22 -13.26
N LEU A 225 -15.72 -2.13 -13.84
CA LEU A 225 -15.03 -0.84 -13.87
C LEU A 225 -15.19 -0.06 -12.57
N GLU A 226 -16.38 -0.06 -11.98
CA GLU A 226 -16.67 0.54 -10.68
C GLU A 226 -15.84 -0.14 -9.59
N VAL A 227 -15.77 -1.47 -9.61
CA VAL A 227 -14.90 -2.24 -8.70
C VAL A 227 -13.43 -1.84 -8.88
N LYS A 228 -12.96 -1.66 -10.12
CA LYS A 228 -11.58 -1.18 -10.39
C LYS A 228 -11.32 0.20 -9.81
N VAL A 229 -12.24 1.16 -10.02
CA VAL A 229 -12.15 2.53 -9.47
C VAL A 229 -12.11 2.50 -7.95
N CYS A 230 -13.06 1.80 -7.31
CA CYS A 230 -13.12 1.72 -5.85
C CYS A 230 -11.87 1.04 -5.28
N THR A 231 -11.42 -0.06 -5.91
CA THR A 231 -10.19 -0.76 -5.51
C THR A 231 -8.97 0.16 -5.57
N ALA A 232 -8.79 0.92 -6.65
CA ALA A 232 -7.68 1.88 -6.77
C ALA A 232 -7.79 3.00 -5.73
N ALA A 233 -8.99 3.54 -5.49
CA ALA A 233 -9.20 4.56 -4.47
C ALA A 233 -8.83 4.06 -3.05
N LEU A 234 -9.24 2.84 -2.69
CA LEU A 234 -8.89 2.21 -1.41
C LEU A 234 -7.38 1.99 -1.27
N ARG A 235 -6.70 1.57 -2.35
CA ARG A 235 -5.24 1.41 -2.37
C ARG A 235 -4.50 2.74 -2.22
N LEU A 236 -4.95 3.79 -2.90
CA LEU A 236 -4.40 5.14 -2.74
C LEU A 236 -4.57 5.64 -1.30
N MET A 237 -5.75 5.47 -0.69
CA MET A 237 -5.97 5.82 0.72
C MET A 237 -5.03 5.04 1.64
N LEU A 238 -4.87 3.73 1.43
CA LEU A 238 -3.93 2.90 2.20
C LEU A 238 -2.49 3.39 2.03
N GLN A 239 -2.05 3.68 0.81
CA GLN A 239 -0.72 4.20 0.52
C GLN A 239 -0.45 5.52 1.25
N ILE A 240 -1.44 6.41 1.30
CA ILE A 240 -1.35 7.68 2.03
C ILE A 240 -1.29 7.45 3.54
N LEU A 241 -2.04 6.48 4.08
CA LEU A 241 -1.95 6.16 5.51
C LEU A 241 -0.62 5.48 5.88
N ASN A 242 0.00 4.77 4.94
CA ASN A 242 1.36 4.23 5.09
C ASN A 242 2.46 5.30 4.90
N TRP A 243 2.08 6.56 4.70
CA TRP A 243 3.03 7.67 4.65
C TRP A 243 3.72 7.83 6.00
N GLU A 244 5.05 8.00 5.97
CA GLU A 244 5.83 8.32 7.16
C GLU A 244 5.62 9.81 7.55
N PHE A 245 4.57 10.10 8.31
CA PHE A 245 4.23 11.47 8.72
C PHE A 245 5.30 12.10 9.63
N GLN A 246 5.66 13.35 9.39
CA GLN A 246 6.72 14.05 10.14
C GLN A 246 6.31 14.42 11.57
N TYR A 247 5.01 14.43 11.88
CA TYR A 247 4.52 14.65 13.24
C TYR A 247 5.02 13.57 14.22
N SER A 248 5.42 12.39 13.71
CA SER A 248 6.04 11.31 14.48
C SER A 248 7.38 11.69 15.14
N THR A 249 8.10 12.68 14.60
CA THR A 249 9.51 12.94 14.96
C THR A 249 9.71 14.18 15.83
N SER A 250 8.75 15.12 15.84
CA SER A 250 8.96 16.46 16.42
C SER A 250 8.73 16.56 17.93
N ALA A 251 7.97 15.64 18.54
CA ALA A 251 7.57 15.74 19.95
C ALA A 251 8.50 15.04 20.96
N VAL A 252 9.36 14.09 20.54
CA VAL A 252 10.20 13.32 21.47
C VAL A 252 11.70 13.35 21.12
N GLU A 253 12.09 13.63 19.87
CA GLU A 253 13.50 13.53 19.43
C GLU A 253 14.23 14.86 19.23
N SER A 254 13.53 16.01 19.29
CA SER A 254 14.11 17.34 19.07
C SER A 254 15.14 17.76 20.12
N THR A 255 15.32 16.98 21.20
CA THR A 255 16.33 17.24 22.25
C THR A 255 17.54 16.29 22.22
N LYS A 256 17.64 15.32 21.30
CA LYS A 256 18.78 14.35 21.31
C LYS A 256 19.41 13.98 19.96
N LYS A 257 18.91 14.47 18.81
CA LYS A 257 19.51 14.18 17.48
C LYS A 257 20.46 15.26 16.93
N SER A 258 21.05 16.12 17.78
CA SER A 258 22.13 17.03 17.36
C SER A 258 23.54 16.41 17.45
N ILE A 259 23.68 15.16 17.90
CA ILE A 259 24.97 14.47 17.97
C ILE A 259 24.82 13.03 17.45
N ASN A 260 24.84 12.85 16.13
CA ASN A 260 25.48 11.69 15.50
C ASN A 260 25.63 11.93 13.99
N VAL A 261 26.61 12.78 13.68
CA VAL A 261 27.03 13.15 12.32
C VAL A 261 28.06 12.16 11.74
N PHE A 262 28.44 11.12 12.46
CA PHE A 262 29.33 10.07 11.93
C PHE A 262 28.98 8.69 12.49
N SER A 263 28.41 7.82 11.64
CA SER A 263 28.64 6.38 11.75
C SER A 263 28.98 5.83 10.36
N THR A 264 30.23 6.09 9.99
CA THR A 264 30.95 5.41 8.92
C THR A 264 31.15 3.94 9.31
N GLY A 265 30.60 3.02 8.53
CA GLY A 265 31.10 1.64 8.40
C GLY A 265 30.85 0.67 9.56
N VAL A 266 29.62 0.14 9.65
CA VAL A 266 29.41 -1.27 10.04
C VAL A 266 28.33 -1.83 9.11
N ARG A 267 28.71 -2.81 8.28
CA ARG A 267 27.79 -3.62 7.49
C ARG A 267 26.89 -4.39 8.48
N PHE A 268 25.66 -3.91 8.69
CA PHE A 268 24.58 -4.76 9.17
C PHE A 268 23.91 -5.36 7.94
N ASP A 269 23.99 -6.68 7.85
CA ASP A 269 23.47 -7.50 6.77
C ASP A 269 21.99 -7.23 6.45
N VAL A 270 21.74 -6.97 5.17
CA VAL A 270 20.68 -7.37 4.21
C VAL A 270 19.28 -7.84 4.67
N ASN A 271 18.96 -8.10 5.94
CA ASN A 271 17.64 -8.60 6.35
C ASN A 271 16.67 -7.58 6.97
N SER A 272 17.00 -6.28 6.98
CA SER A 272 16.10 -5.24 7.54
C SER A 272 15.01 -4.76 6.56
N ALA A 273 14.94 -5.30 5.34
CA ALA A 273 14.02 -4.85 4.29
C ALA A 273 12.56 -5.32 4.46
N LYS A 274 12.26 -6.23 5.39
CA LYS A 274 10.89 -6.66 5.72
C LYS A 274 10.26 -5.92 6.92
N ARG A 275 10.97 -4.98 7.54
CA ARG A 275 10.53 -4.32 8.79
C ARG A 275 9.50 -3.19 8.61
N SER A 276 8.91 -3.06 7.42
CA SER A 276 8.14 -1.89 6.98
C SER A 276 6.63 -2.12 6.79
N GLU A 277 6.06 -3.27 7.18
CA GLU A 277 4.63 -3.52 6.94
C GLU A 277 3.67 -2.88 7.95
N TYR A 278 4.14 -2.44 9.12
CA TYR A 278 3.26 -1.90 10.17
C TYR A 278 3.78 -0.55 10.68
N ALA A 279 3.78 0.46 9.82
CA ALA A 279 4.07 1.83 10.22
C ALA A 279 2.86 2.46 10.94
N LEU A 280 3.09 3.08 12.10
CA LEU A 280 2.04 3.80 12.82
C LEU A 280 1.56 5.01 12.03
N VAL A 281 0.25 5.16 11.88
CA VAL A 281 -0.34 6.33 11.22
C VAL A 281 -0.46 7.44 12.26
N GLN A 282 0.39 8.45 12.15
CA GLN A 282 0.43 9.59 13.08
C GLN A 282 0.24 10.93 12.35
N PRO A 283 -0.92 11.17 11.73
CA PRO A 283 -1.18 12.44 11.07
C PRO A 283 -1.44 13.54 12.10
N GLY A 284 -1.25 14.80 11.69
CA GLY A 284 -1.52 15.94 12.56
C GLY A 284 -3.01 16.17 12.85
N PRO A 285 -3.35 17.08 13.78
CA PRO A 285 -4.74 17.40 14.15
C PRO A 285 -5.63 17.83 12.97
N SER A 286 -5.03 18.36 11.90
CA SER A 286 -5.72 18.75 10.67
C SER A 286 -6.38 17.59 9.94
N TRP A 287 -6.07 16.33 10.26
CA TRP A 287 -6.69 15.15 9.65
C TRP A 287 -7.90 14.61 10.42
N ARG A 288 -8.20 15.16 11.60
CA ARG A 288 -9.24 14.66 12.51
C ARG A 288 -10.64 14.68 11.89
N ASP A 289 -10.98 15.75 11.18
CA ASP A 289 -12.24 15.89 10.46
C ASP A 289 -12.44 14.78 9.43
N VAL A 290 -11.36 14.38 8.74
CA VAL A 290 -11.40 13.38 7.67
C VAL A 290 -11.32 11.95 8.20
N LEU A 291 -10.47 11.65 9.17
CA LEU A 291 -10.24 10.28 9.64
C LEU A 291 -11.15 9.85 10.80
N ILE A 292 -11.63 10.80 11.62
CA ILE A 292 -12.43 10.50 12.81
C ILE A 292 -13.88 10.95 12.64
N HIS A 293 -14.13 12.19 12.23
CA HIS A 293 -15.49 12.78 12.25
C HIS A 293 -16.29 12.63 10.96
N SER A 294 -15.69 12.17 9.86
CA SER A 294 -16.32 12.12 8.53
C SER A 294 -17.35 11.00 8.34
N GLY A 295 -17.45 10.05 9.28
CA GLY A 295 -18.18 8.80 9.09
C GLY A 295 -17.49 7.80 8.15
N HIS A 296 -16.27 8.11 7.69
CA HIS A 296 -15.52 7.27 6.74
C HIS A 296 -15.36 5.83 7.23
N VAL A 297 -14.97 5.64 8.51
CA VAL A 297 -14.85 4.32 9.12
C VAL A 297 -16.17 3.54 9.03
N GLY A 298 -17.29 4.17 9.39
CA GLY A 298 -18.60 3.54 9.32
C GLY A 298 -19.00 3.13 7.90
N TRP A 299 -18.75 3.99 6.91
CA TRP A 299 -18.96 3.66 5.50
C TRP A 299 -18.08 2.49 5.05
N LEU A 300 -16.78 2.49 5.39
CA LEU A 300 -15.84 1.47 4.94
C LEU A 300 -16.20 0.09 5.50
N LEU A 301 -16.56 0.03 6.78
CA LEU A 301 -17.05 -1.19 7.43
C LEU A 301 -18.35 -1.69 6.77
N SER A 302 -19.27 -0.78 6.44
CA SER A 302 -20.54 -1.11 5.78
C SER A 302 -20.33 -1.60 4.35
N LEU A 303 -19.42 -0.96 3.58
CA LEU A 303 -19.03 -1.39 2.24
C LEU A 303 -18.47 -2.80 2.29
N TYR A 304 -17.53 -3.07 3.19
CA TYR A 304 -16.94 -4.39 3.32
C TYR A 304 -17.99 -5.46 3.70
N GLY A 305 -18.90 -5.14 4.64
CA GLY A 305 -20.02 -6.03 4.98
C GLY A 305 -20.92 -6.33 3.78
N ALA A 306 -21.25 -5.33 2.97
CA ALA A 306 -22.05 -5.51 1.76
C ALA A 306 -21.33 -6.37 0.69
N LEU A 307 -20.02 -6.16 0.50
CA LEU A 307 -19.19 -6.97 -0.41
C LEU A 307 -19.17 -8.44 0.02
N ARG A 308 -19.02 -8.71 1.32
CA ARG A 308 -19.06 -10.07 1.87
C ARG A 308 -20.38 -10.76 1.54
N LEU A 309 -21.51 -10.11 1.82
CA LEU A 309 -22.85 -10.67 1.52
C LEU A 309 -23.05 -10.93 0.03
N LYS A 310 -22.54 -10.04 -0.81
CA LYS A 310 -22.69 -10.14 -2.27
C LYS A 310 -21.84 -11.27 -2.87
N PHE A 311 -20.60 -11.43 -2.43
CA PHE A 311 -19.64 -12.36 -3.03
C PHE A 311 -19.52 -13.70 -2.30
N SER A 312 -20.12 -13.86 -1.12
CA SER A 312 -20.10 -15.10 -0.32
C SER A 312 -20.49 -16.35 -1.10
N ASN A 313 -21.51 -16.24 -1.97
CA ASN A 313 -22.02 -17.35 -2.78
C ASN A 313 -21.06 -17.79 -3.91
N HIS A 314 -20.00 -17.04 -4.18
CA HIS A 314 -19.12 -17.29 -5.31
C HIS A 314 -17.76 -17.90 -4.93
N GLY A 315 -17.50 -18.18 -3.65
CA GLY A 315 -16.27 -18.83 -3.17
C GLY A 315 -14.99 -17.98 -3.25
N TYR A 316 -14.93 -16.94 -4.08
CA TYR A 316 -13.75 -16.08 -4.27
C TYR A 316 -13.82 -14.72 -3.53
N TRP A 317 -14.82 -14.52 -2.65
CA TRP A 317 -15.05 -13.22 -2.02
C TRP A 317 -13.80 -12.69 -1.30
N LEU A 318 -13.02 -13.61 -0.73
CA LEU A 318 -11.86 -13.31 0.07
C LEU A 318 -10.74 -12.68 -0.77
N ASP A 319 -10.49 -13.25 -1.94
CA ASP A 319 -9.46 -12.82 -2.88
C ASP A 319 -9.93 -11.69 -3.80
N CYS A 320 -11.19 -11.27 -3.66
CA CYS A 320 -11.72 -10.17 -4.43
C CYS A 320 -10.87 -8.90 -4.18
N PRO A 321 -10.28 -8.28 -5.22
CA PRO A 321 -9.31 -7.19 -5.04
C PRO A 321 -9.83 -6.01 -4.22
N ILE A 322 -11.12 -5.70 -4.33
CA ILE A 322 -11.79 -4.65 -3.54
C ILE A 322 -11.92 -5.03 -2.07
N ALA A 323 -12.24 -6.30 -1.77
CA ALA A 323 -12.34 -6.80 -0.40
C ALA A 323 -10.97 -6.82 0.27
N VAL A 324 -9.93 -7.28 -0.42
CA VAL A 324 -8.53 -7.23 0.04
C VAL A 324 -8.11 -5.78 0.35
N SER A 325 -8.39 -4.85 -0.57
CA SER A 325 -7.99 -3.45 -0.40
C SER A 325 -8.74 -2.78 0.75
N ALA A 326 -10.04 -3.08 0.92
CA ALA A 326 -10.84 -2.60 2.04
C ALA A 326 -10.32 -3.14 3.37
N ARG A 327 -10.01 -4.44 3.48
CA ARG A 327 -9.41 -5.03 4.70
C ARG A 327 -8.13 -4.34 5.10
N LYS A 328 -7.18 -4.21 4.15
CA LYS A 328 -5.89 -3.57 4.43
C LYS A 328 -6.08 -2.13 4.92
N LEU A 329 -7.03 -1.39 4.35
CA LEU A 329 -7.37 -0.04 4.80
C LEU A 329 -7.98 -0.03 6.21
N ILE A 330 -8.88 -0.95 6.52
CA ILE A 330 -9.48 -1.11 7.87
C ILE A 330 -8.38 -1.39 8.90
N VAL A 331 -7.50 -2.35 8.61
CA VAL A 331 -6.37 -2.71 9.47
C VAL A 331 -5.45 -1.50 9.68
N GLN A 332 -5.11 -0.76 8.64
CA GLN A 332 -4.28 0.42 8.78
C GLN A 332 -4.95 1.52 9.60
N LEU A 333 -6.28 1.67 9.54
CA LEU A 333 -7.01 2.60 10.40
C LEU A 333 -6.99 2.20 11.88
N CYS A 334 -6.74 0.92 12.21
CA CYS A 334 -6.49 0.49 13.60
C CYS A 334 -5.15 1.02 14.14
N SER A 335 -4.18 1.33 13.27
CA SER A 335 -2.86 1.87 13.66
C SER A 335 -2.87 3.38 13.93
N LEU A 336 -4.00 4.03 13.67
CA LEU A 336 -4.15 5.46 13.86
C LEU A 336 -3.89 5.85 15.33
N THR A 337 -2.96 6.78 15.54
CA THR A 337 -2.54 7.21 16.87
C THR A 337 -1.96 8.63 16.85
N GLY A 338 -1.66 9.18 18.02
CA GLY A 338 -1.05 10.51 18.16
C GLY A 338 -2.04 11.69 18.11
N ALA A 339 -1.56 12.85 17.66
CA ALA A 339 -2.26 14.14 17.80
C ALA A 339 -3.52 14.30 16.92
N VAL A 340 -3.79 13.35 16.02
CA VAL A 340 -5.07 13.26 15.33
C VAL A 340 -6.23 13.11 16.32
N PHE A 341 -6.03 12.44 17.46
CA PHE A 341 -7.02 12.34 18.52
C PHE A 341 -7.03 13.59 19.42
N PRO A 342 -8.19 14.01 19.95
CA PRO A 342 -8.26 15.06 20.96
C PRO A 342 -7.62 14.61 22.27
N SER A 343 -7.19 15.57 23.10
CA SER A 343 -6.65 15.31 24.44
C SER A 343 -7.78 15.01 25.44
N ASP A 344 -8.44 13.86 25.28
CA ASP A 344 -9.66 13.48 26.01
C ASP A 344 -9.47 12.23 26.87
N SER A 345 -8.26 12.03 27.41
CA SER A 345 -7.88 10.82 28.15
C SER A 345 -8.02 9.51 27.35
N GLY A 346 -8.00 9.58 26.02
CA GLY A 346 -8.03 8.42 25.12
C GLY A 346 -9.44 7.91 24.81
N GLN A 347 -10.49 8.65 25.18
CA GLN A 347 -11.87 8.23 24.96
C GLN A 347 -12.20 8.12 23.46
N THR A 348 -11.87 9.12 22.66
CA THR A 348 -12.11 9.12 21.20
C THR A 348 -11.28 8.03 20.51
N GLN A 349 -10.05 7.81 20.96
CA GLN A 349 -9.21 6.74 20.41
C GLN A 349 -9.81 5.36 20.72
N ASN A 350 -10.26 5.14 21.95
CA ASN A 350 -10.97 3.91 22.31
C ASN A 350 -12.26 3.75 21.50
N GLN A 351 -13.05 4.80 21.32
CA GLN A 351 -14.27 4.74 20.51
C GLN A 351 -13.97 4.40 19.04
N HIS A 352 -12.93 5.00 18.45
CA HIS A 352 -12.49 4.72 17.09
C HIS A 352 -12.10 3.24 16.92
N ILE A 353 -11.29 2.71 17.83
CA ILE A 353 -10.87 1.31 17.72
C ILE A 353 -12.03 0.36 18.04
N LEU A 354 -12.89 0.69 19.02
CA LEU A 354 -14.11 -0.08 19.28
C LEU A 354 -15.03 -0.13 18.06
N GLN A 355 -15.15 0.96 17.30
CA GLN A 355 -15.92 0.96 16.06
C GLN A 355 -15.31 0.02 15.01
N LEU A 356 -13.99 0.10 14.79
CA LEU A 356 -13.28 -0.79 13.85
C LEU A 356 -13.40 -2.26 14.25
N LEU A 357 -13.13 -2.58 15.52
CA LEU A 357 -13.29 -3.92 16.06
C LEU A 357 -14.73 -4.41 15.95
N SER A 358 -15.73 -3.57 16.27
CA SER A 358 -17.14 -3.93 16.13
C SER A 358 -17.55 -4.23 14.69
N GLY A 359 -16.91 -3.60 13.71
CA GLY A 359 -17.07 -3.94 12.30
C GLY A 359 -16.44 -5.30 11.99
N ILE A 360 -15.21 -5.54 12.45
CA ILE A 360 -14.52 -6.83 12.31
C ILE A 360 -15.33 -7.98 12.92
N LEU A 361 -16.02 -7.75 14.05
CA LEU A 361 -16.91 -8.73 14.69
C LEU A 361 -17.97 -9.26 13.74
N GLN A 362 -18.56 -8.40 12.89
CA GLN A 362 -19.63 -8.81 11.96
C GLN A 362 -19.12 -9.78 10.88
N TRP A 363 -17.81 -10.00 10.80
CA TRP A 363 -17.17 -10.84 9.79
C TRP A 363 -16.73 -12.20 10.34
N ILE A 364 -16.75 -12.38 11.66
CA ILE A 364 -16.50 -13.65 12.35
C ILE A 364 -17.80 -14.49 12.32
N ASP A 365 -17.72 -15.72 11.82
CA ASP A 365 -18.86 -16.63 11.63
C ASP A 365 -18.54 -17.98 12.27
N PRO A 366 -19.29 -18.60 13.18
CA PRO A 366 -20.67 -18.29 13.47
C PRO A 366 -20.82 -17.08 14.40
N PRO A 367 -21.91 -16.30 14.26
CA PRO A 367 -22.23 -15.17 15.13
C PRO A 367 -22.38 -15.55 16.62
N ASP A 368 -22.49 -16.85 16.91
CA ASP A 368 -22.55 -17.42 18.25
C ASP A 368 -21.24 -17.21 19.02
N VAL A 369 -20.11 -17.27 18.30
CA VAL A 369 -18.77 -16.96 18.80
C VAL A 369 -18.69 -15.49 19.21
N VAL A 370 -19.25 -14.61 18.38
CA VAL A 370 -19.37 -13.17 18.67
C VAL A 370 -20.28 -12.93 19.88
N SER A 371 -21.40 -13.65 19.99
CA SER A 371 -22.31 -13.60 21.13
C SER A 371 -21.62 -14.00 22.43
N ASN A 372 -20.78 -15.04 22.40
CA ASN A 372 -20.01 -15.50 23.55
C ASN A 372 -18.88 -14.53 23.91
N ALA A 373 -18.13 -14.01 22.93
CA ALA A 373 -17.11 -12.98 23.16
C ALA A 373 -17.70 -11.70 23.79
N ILE A 374 -18.86 -11.25 23.29
CA ILE A 374 -19.59 -10.11 23.85
C ILE A 374 -20.15 -10.45 25.25
N LYS A 375 -20.68 -11.65 25.49
CA LYS A 375 -21.20 -12.07 26.81
C LYS A 375 -20.10 -12.21 27.86
N CYS A 376 -18.96 -12.80 27.51
CA CYS A 376 -17.77 -12.88 28.36
C CYS A 376 -17.15 -11.48 28.60
N GLY A 377 -17.31 -10.54 27.66
CA GLY A 377 -16.84 -9.16 27.75
C GLY A 377 -17.77 -8.15 28.44
N ARG A 378 -19.00 -8.53 28.83
CA ARG A 378 -19.92 -7.65 29.59
C ARG A 378 -19.59 -7.70 31.10
N SER A 379 -18.59 -6.94 31.50
CA SER A 379 -18.51 -6.40 32.86
C SER A 379 -18.47 -4.87 32.77
N GLU A 380 -19.08 -4.17 33.72
CA GLU A 380 -19.49 -2.76 33.68
C GLU A 380 -18.34 -1.73 33.80
N ARG A 381 -17.20 -1.96 33.13
CA ARG A 381 -16.06 -1.01 33.10
C ARG A 381 -15.53 -0.86 31.68
N PRO A 382 -14.90 0.29 31.34
CA PRO A 382 -14.31 0.50 30.02
C PRO A 382 -13.08 -0.40 29.90
N PHE A 383 -13.27 -1.65 29.48
CA PHE A 383 -12.16 -2.56 29.22
C PHE A 383 -11.45 -2.12 27.95
N GLY A 384 -10.12 -2.03 28.03
CA GLY A 384 -9.27 -1.57 26.93
C GLY A 384 -9.39 -2.46 25.71
N THR A 385 -9.31 -1.83 24.54
CA THR A 385 -9.21 -2.39 23.18
C THR A 385 -8.52 -3.75 23.07
N ILE A 386 -7.46 -3.96 23.84
CA ILE A 386 -6.62 -5.18 23.84
C ILE A 386 -7.37 -6.41 24.37
N THR A 387 -8.21 -6.26 25.39
CA THR A 387 -8.98 -7.38 25.96
C THR A 387 -10.05 -7.87 24.98
N LEU A 388 -10.68 -6.96 24.25
CA LEU A 388 -11.62 -7.31 23.18
C LEU A 388 -10.90 -8.04 22.05
N LEU A 389 -9.79 -7.49 21.57
CA LEU A 389 -8.97 -8.10 20.52
C LEU A 389 -8.49 -9.51 20.92
N SER A 390 -8.06 -9.69 22.17
CA SER A 390 -7.71 -10.98 22.75
C SER A 390 -8.87 -11.96 22.70
N THR A 391 -10.04 -11.56 23.17
CA THR A 391 -11.20 -12.46 23.22
C THR A 391 -11.56 -12.96 21.82
N LEU A 392 -11.46 -12.09 20.80
CA LEU A 392 -11.74 -12.47 19.41
C LEU A 392 -10.69 -13.41 18.84
N MET A 393 -9.41 -13.10 19.06
CA MET A 393 -8.32 -13.94 18.59
C MET A 393 -8.40 -15.34 19.23
N ALA A 394 -8.77 -15.44 20.50
CA ALA A 394 -8.93 -16.72 21.19
C ALA A 394 -10.01 -17.58 20.55
N GLU A 395 -11.16 -17.00 20.20
CA GLU A 395 -12.25 -17.77 19.60
C GLU A 395 -11.95 -18.19 18.16
N VAL A 396 -11.30 -17.33 17.38
CA VAL A 396 -10.85 -17.68 16.03
C VAL A 396 -9.83 -18.84 16.06
N LEU A 397 -8.89 -18.82 17.02
CA LEU A 397 -7.94 -19.92 17.19
C LEU A 397 -8.60 -21.23 17.59
N LYS A 398 -9.67 -21.19 18.40
CA LYS A 398 -10.44 -22.40 18.75
C LYS A 398 -11.15 -22.98 17.53
N ASP A 399 -11.79 -22.15 16.70
CA ASP A 399 -12.42 -22.62 15.46
C ASP A 399 -11.40 -23.25 14.51
N LEU A 400 -10.23 -22.62 14.33
CA LEU A 400 -9.12 -23.19 13.56
C LEU A 400 -8.63 -24.53 14.10
N MET A 401 -8.70 -24.72 15.42
CA MET A 401 -8.34 -26.00 16.04
C MET A 401 -9.41 -27.07 15.81
N ASP A 402 -10.68 -26.70 15.64
CA ASP A 402 -11.81 -27.62 15.49
C ASP A 402 -12.13 -27.95 14.02
N THR A 403 -11.80 -27.05 13.08
CA THR A 403 -11.98 -27.24 11.63
C THR A 403 -10.69 -27.74 10.97
N SER A 404 -10.55 -29.06 10.79
CA SER A 404 -9.41 -29.67 10.10
C SER A 404 -9.65 -29.78 8.59
N THR A 405 -9.86 -28.65 7.91
CA THR A 405 -10.06 -28.60 6.46
C THR A 405 -8.93 -27.84 5.79
N ASP A 406 -8.38 -28.38 4.69
CA ASP A 406 -7.33 -27.73 3.88
C ASP A 406 -7.86 -26.56 3.02
N GLU A 407 -9.17 -26.30 3.04
CA GLU A 407 -9.79 -25.13 2.40
C GLU A 407 -9.66 -23.90 3.29
N GLU A 408 -9.30 -22.74 2.71
CA GLU A 408 -9.23 -21.46 3.42
C GLU A 408 -10.60 -21.07 3.99
N THR A 409 -10.79 -21.26 5.29
CA THR A 409 -12.01 -20.87 5.99
C THR A 409 -11.98 -19.40 6.39
N TRP A 410 -13.14 -18.87 6.77
CA TRP A 410 -13.27 -17.52 7.34
C TRP A 410 -12.35 -17.30 8.57
N SER A 411 -11.99 -18.36 9.32
CA SER A 411 -11.20 -18.27 10.53
C SER A 411 -9.71 -18.05 10.25
N TRP A 412 -9.21 -18.50 9.09
CA TRP A 412 -7.85 -18.14 8.64
C TRP A 412 -7.73 -16.62 8.43
N VAL A 413 -8.76 -16.05 7.82
CA VAL A 413 -8.84 -14.62 7.48
C VAL A 413 -9.00 -13.77 8.72
N ALA A 414 -9.90 -14.18 9.61
CA ALA A 414 -10.09 -13.51 10.89
C ALA A 414 -8.80 -13.55 11.71
N ARG A 415 -8.06 -14.68 11.70
CA ARG A 415 -6.78 -14.80 12.37
C ARG A 415 -5.79 -13.77 11.83
N ASP A 416 -5.61 -13.70 10.51
CA ASP A 416 -4.61 -12.82 9.92
C ASP A 416 -4.96 -11.34 10.15
N ILE A 417 -6.24 -10.93 10.02
CA ILE A 417 -6.69 -9.57 10.36
C ILE A 417 -6.44 -9.23 11.84
N LEU A 418 -6.77 -10.16 12.74
CA LEU A 418 -6.59 -9.95 14.18
C LEU A 418 -5.10 -9.92 14.55
N LEU A 419 -4.27 -10.75 13.91
CA LEU A 419 -2.81 -10.72 14.06
C LEU A 419 -2.22 -9.42 13.55
N ASP A 420 -2.63 -8.96 12.37
CA ASP A 420 -2.20 -7.66 11.84
C ASP A 420 -2.58 -6.54 12.79
N THR A 421 -3.78 -6.61 13.38
CA THR A 421 -4.25 -5.64 14.37
C THR A 421 -3.42 -5.72 15.65
N TRP A 422 -3.09 -6.92 16.15
CA TRP A 422 -2.21 -7.13 17.29
C TRP A 422 -0.81 -6.57 17.03
N THR A 423 -0.20 -6.93 15.92
CA THR A 423 1.12 -6.45 15.50
C THR A 423 1.13 -4.93 15.43
N THR A 424 0.15 -4.35 14.76
CA THR A 424 -0.04 -2.89 14.67
C THR A 424 -0.07 -2.20 16.03
N LEU A 425 -0.79 -2.77 17.01
CA LEU A 425 -0.90 -2.21 18.36
C LEU A 425 0.35 -2.42 19.21
N LEU A 426 1.15 -3.46 18.93
CA LEU A 426 2.34 -3.84 19.70
C LEU A 426 3.67 -3.32 19.11
N VAL A 427 3.71 -2.92 17.84
CA VAL A 427 4.91 -2.29 17.23
C VAL A 427 5.42 -1.05 18.00
N PRO A 428 4.57 -0.13 18.53
CA PRO A 428 5.06 0.98 19.35
C PRO A 428 5.78 0.56 20.63
N THR A 429 5.40 -0.59 21.22
CA THR A 429 5.94 -1.07 22.49
C THR A 429 7.24 -1.87 22.32
N ASP A 430 7.53 -2.43 21.15
CA ASP A 430 8.79 -3.14 20.83
C ASP A 430 9.95 -2.17 20.48
N LEU A 431 9.64 -0.92 20.08
CA LEU A 431 10.62 0.08 19.61
C LEU A 431 11.10 1.06 20.69
N THR A 432 10.46 1.12 21.86
CA THR A 432 10.82 2.04 22.95
C THR A 432 11.16 1.30 24.24
N HIS A 433 12.09 1.85 25.04
CA HIS A 433 12.46 1.35 26.36
C HIS A 433 11.22 1.04 27.24
N PRO A 434 11.33 0.15 28.26
CA PRO A 434 10.22 -0.56 28.93
C PRO A 434 9.30 0.31 29.82
N SER A 435 9.08 1.58 29.48
CA SER A 435 8.21 2.53 30.17
C SER A 435 6.85 2.75 29.51
N MET A 436 6.57 2.15 28.35
CA MET A 436 5.19 1.97 27.82
C MET A 436 4.81 0.49 27.88
N LEU A 437 4.84 -0.08 29.08
CA LEU A 437 4.30 -1.41 29.31
C LEU A 437 2.79 -1.39 29.02
N LEU A 438 2.31 -2.41 28.31
CA LEU A 438 0.89 -2.70 28.30
C LEU A 438 0.36 -2.71 29.74
N PRO A 439 -0.88 -2.26 29.99
CA PRO A 439 -1.48 -2.44 31.30
C PRO A 439 -1.47 -3.94 31.67
N PRO A 440 -1.48 -4.30 32.97
CA PRO A 440 -1.43 -5.70 33.40
C PRO A 440 -2.45 -6.61 32.71
N GLU A 441 -3.63 -6.06 32.41
CA GLU A 441 -4.68 -6.74 31.64
C GLU A 441 -4.25 -7.06 30.21
N GLY A 442 -3.52 -6.14 29.56
CA GLY A 442 -2.97 -6.33 28.22
C GLY A 442 -1.82 -7.33 28.17
N ILE A 443 -0.97 -7.35 29.20
CA ILE A 443 0.08 -8.37 29.37
C ILE A 443 -0.56 -9.76 29.54
N ASN A 444 -1.59 -9.87 30.40
CA ASN A 444 -2.30 -11.13 30.61
C ASN A 444 -3.03 -11.58 29.34
N ALA A 445 -3.67 -10.66 28.61
CA ALA A 445 -4.29 -10.93 27.32
C ALA A 445 -3.27 -11.47 26.30
N ALA A 446 -2.13 -10.81 26.13
CA ALA A 446 -1.06 -11.27 25.25
C ALA A 446 -0.52 -12.66 25.65
N ALA A 447 -0.33 -12.91 26.96
CA ALA A 447 0.11 -14.21 27.46
C ALA A 447 -0.86 -15.35 27.13
N ASN A 448 -2.16 -15.14 27.37
CA ASN A 448 -3.20 -16.14 27.11
C ASN A 448 -3.32 -16.44 25.62
N ILE A 449 -3.24 -15.42 24.77
CA ILE A 449 -3.29 -15.59 23.32
C ILE A 449 -2.06 -16.30 22.80
N PHE A 450 -0.87 -15.94 23.28
CA PHE A 450 0.34 -16.65 22.89
C PHE A 450 0.28 -18.13 23.26
N ALA A 451 -0.26 -18.47 24.44
CA ALA A 451 -0.46 -19.86 24.83
C ALA A 451 -1.40 -20.62 23.88
N LEU A 452 -2.53 -19.99 23.50
CA LEU A 452 -3.47 -20.56 22.53
C LEU A 452 -2.88 -20.69 21.12
N ILE A 453 -2.08 -19.72 20.67
CA ILE A 453 -1.35 -19.80 19.39
C ILE A 453 -0.43 -21.02 19.40
N VAL A 454 0.39 -21.16 20.44
CA VAL A 454 1.32 -22.30 20.57
C VAL A 454 0.56 -23.64 20.58
N GLU A 455 -0.56 -23.72 21.28
CA GLU A 455 -1.40 -24.92 21.29
C GLU A 455 -1.98 -25.24 19.91
N SER A 456 -2.52 -24.22 19.23
CA SER A 456 -3.09 -24.34 17.87
C SER A 456 -2.05 -24.83 16.87
N GLU A 457 -0.85 -24.21 16.84
CA GLU A 457 0.22 -24.58 15.92
C GLU A 457 0.78 -25.99 16.23
N LEU A 458 0.88 -26.38 17.50
CA LEU A 458 1.28 -27.74 17.89
C LEU A 458 0.23 -28.78 17.46
N LYS A 459 -1.06 -28.45 17.53
CA LYS A 459 -2.15 -29.32 17.06
C LYS A 459 -2.12 -29.46 15.54
N ALA A 460 -1.96 -28.36 14.80
CA ALA A 460 -1.82 -28.37 13.36
C ALA A 460 -0.61 -29.20 12.91
N ALA A 461 0.55 -29.01 13.53
CA ALA A 461 1.75 -29.80 13.27
C ALA A 461 1.60 -31.29 13.58
N SER A 462 0.72 -31.66 14.53
CA SER A 462 0.44 -33.07 14.82
C SER A 462 -0.49 -33.72 13.78
N ALA A 463 -1.38 -32.93 13.17
CA ALA A 463 -2.32 -33.42 12.16
C ALA A 463 -1.62 -33.62 10.80
N SER A 464 -0.69 -32.73 10.42
CA SER A 464 0.05 -32.81 9.15
C SER A 464 0.99 -34.02 9.02
N VAL A 465 1.30 -34.71 10.12
CA VAL A 465 2.10 -35.96 10.11
C VAL A 465 1.34 -37.14 9.49
N SER A 466 0.02 -37.02 9.28
CA SER A 466 -0.84 -38.11 8.83
C SER A 466 -1.15 -38.13 7.32
N SER A 467 -0.66 -37.16 6.53
CA SER A 467 -0.85 -37.13 5.07
C SER A 467 0.45 -37.44 4.31
N ASP A 468 0.37 -38.33 3.31
CA ASP A 468 1.50 -38.84 2.51
C ASP A 468 2.07 -37.83 1.48
N GLU A 469 1.65 -36.55 1.49
CA GLU A 469 2.09 -35.52 0.53
C GLU A 469 3.02 -34.48 1.19
N ALA A 470 4.24 -34.89 1.55
CA ALA A 470 4.99 -34.28 2.65
C ALA A 470 6.20 -33.39 2.31
N GLU A 471 6.57 -33.14 1.05
CA GLU A 471 7.77 -32.32 0.75
C GLU A 471 7.45 -30.89 0.26
N ASP A 472 6.68 -30.72 -0.81
CA ASP A 472 6.39 -29.38 -1.36
C ASP A 472 5.42 -28.57 -0.46
N TYR A 473 4.45 -29.24 0.19
CA TYR A 473 3.52 -28.60 1.14
C TYR A 473 4.23 -28.13 2.42
N LEU A 474 5.25 -28.87 2.87
CA LEU A 474 6.02 -28.54 4.07
C LEU A 474 6.78 -27.23 3.87
N GLN A 475 7.42 -27.04 2.71
CA GLN A 475 8.22 -25.83 2.43
C GLN A 475 7.36 -24.56 2.31
N ALA A 476 6.19 -24.66 1.69
CA ALA A 476 5.23 -23.55 1.60
C ALA A 476 4.60 -23.21 2.97
N SER A 477 4.26 -24.24 3.75
CA SER A 477 3.75 -24.09 5.12
C SER A 477 4.79 -23.45 6.05
N ILE A 478 6.06 -23.87 5.97
CA ILE A 478 7.17 -23.27 6.73
C ILE A 478 7.39 -21.80 6.33
N SER A 479 7.34 -21.47 5.04
CA SER A 479 7.53 -20.08 4.58
C SER A 479 6.39 -19.16 5.02
N ALA A 480 5.14 -19.65 4.99
CA ALA A 480 3.97 -18.92 5.49
C ALA A 480 3.93 -18.86 7.03
N MET A 481 4.52 -19.84 7.71
CA MET A 481 4.74 -19.84 9.17
C MET A 481 5.78 -18.79 9.55
N ASP A 482 6.88 -18.65 8.79
CA ASP A 482 7.95 -17.69 9.05
C ASP A 482 7.47 -16.23 9.09
N GLU A 483 6.51 -15.86 8.24
CA GLU A 483 5.91 -14.52 8.28
C GLU A 483 4.99 -14.33 9.50
N ARG A 484 4.20 -15.34 9.86
CA ARG A 484 3.33 -15.33 11.07
C ARG A 484 4.12 -15.34 12.37
N LEU A 485 5.28 -16.02 12.40
CA LEU A 485 6.15 -16.09 13.58
C LEU A 485 6.63 -14.71 14.03
N CYS A 486 6.78 -13.74 13.11
CA CYS A 486 7.12 -12.37 13.47
C CYS A 486 6.02 -11.71 14.33
N SER A 487 4.75 -11.85 13.92
CA SER A 487 3.59 -11.36 14.66
C SER A 487 3.42 -12.10 15.99
N TYR A 488 3.60 -13.43 16.01
CA TYR A 488 3.55 -14.23 17.24
C TYR A 488 4.65 -13.82 18.23
N ALA A 489 5.86 -13.54 17.74
CA ALA A 489 6.97 -13.11 18.58
C ALA A 489 6.69 -11.74 19.23
N LEU A 490 6.05 -10.81 18.53
CA LEU A 490 5.65 -9.52 19.11
C LEU A 490 4.64 -9.70 20.26
N ILE A 491 3.63 -10.54 20.07
CA ILE A 491 2.67 -10.91 21.13
C ILE A 491 3.42 -11.59 22.30
N ALA A 492 4.37 -12.49 22.00
CA ALA A 492 5.15 -13.18 23.02
C ALA A 492 5.98 -12.22 23.88
N ARG A 493 6.66 -11.26 23.25
CA ARG A 493 7.50 -10.25 23.94
C ARG A 493 6.69 -9.32 24.83
N ALA A 494 5.45 -9.02 24.45
CA ALA A 494 4.55 -8.22 25.27
C ALA A 494 4.23 -8.87 26.64
N ALA A 495 4.47 -10.19 26.78
CA ALA A 495 4.31 -10.93 28.03
C ALA A 495 5.49 -11.89 28.30
N VAL A 496 6.72 -11.43 28.09
CA VAL A 496 7.95 -12.24 28.14
C VAL A 496 8.10 -13.08 29.41
N ASP A 497 7.69 -12.55 30.56
CA ASP A 497 7.79 -13.22 31.86
C ASP A 497 6.91 -14.48 31.97
N VAL A 498 5.88 -14.58 31.13
CA VAL A 498 4.96 -15.74 31.07
C VAL A 498 5.28 -16.63 29.87
N THR A 499 5.57 -16.04 28.71
CA THR A 499 5.74 -16.78 27.45
C THR A 499 7.05 -17.55 27.37
N VAL A 500 8.15 -17.03 27.90
CA VAL A 500 9.45 -17.73 27.91
C VAL A 500 9.45 -18.99 28.78
N PRO A 501 8.94 -18.96 30.03
CA PRO A 501 8.77 -20.19 30.82
C PRO A 501 7.86 -21.23 30.16
N LEU A 502 6.78 -20.79 29.50
CA LEU A 502 5.88 -21.69 28.77
C LEU A 502 6.61 -22.43 27.65
N LEU A 503 7.35 -21.71 26.79
CA LEU A 503 8.13 -22.31 25.72
C LEU A 503 9.18 -23.27 26.27
N THR A 504 9.92 -22.86 27.31
CA THR A 504 10.95 -23.69 27.96
C THR A 504 10.39 -25.04 28.44
N ARG A 505 9.21 -25.02 29.07
CA ARG A 505 8.51 -26.23 29.52
C ARG A 505 8.13 -27.14 28.35
N LEU A 506 7.54 -26.59 27.30
CA LEU A 506 7.11 -27.36 26.12
C LEU A 506 8.30 -27.97 25.37
N PHE A 507 9.38 -27.19 25.17
CA PHE A 507 10.62 -27.69 24.58
C PHE A 507 11.21 -28.84 25.39
N THR A 508 11.28 -28.70 26.71
CA THR A 508 11.80 -29.76 27.61
C THR A 508 10.95 -31.03 27.51
N GLU A 509 9.62 -30.90 27.51
CA GLU A 509 8.71 -32.04 27.38
C GLU A 509 8.89 -32.79 26.05
N ARG A 510 9.01 -32.05 24.94
CA ARG A 510 9.21 -32.66 23.61
C ARG A 510 10.60 -33.28 23.46
N PHE A 511 11.63 -32.66 24.01
CA PHE A 511 12.98 -33.24 24.05
C PHE A 511 13.01 -34.57 24.81
N LEU A 512 12.33 -34.64 25.95
CA LEU A 512 12.20 -35.89 26.73
C LEU A 512 11.46 -36.97 25.94
N ARG A 513 10.36 -36.63 25.25
CA ARG A 513 9.62 -37.58 24.41
C ARG A 513 10.46 -38.09 23.23
N LEU A 514 11.21 -37.22 22.56
CA LEU A 514 12.14 -37.62 21.49
C LEU A 514 13.19 -38.58 22.03
N HIS A 515 13.81 -38.26 23.17
CA HIS A 515 14.81 -39.13 23.78
C HIS A 515 14.24 -40.51 24.14
N GLN A 516 13.00 -40.59 24.63
CA GLN A 516 12.33 -41.87 24.89
C GLN A 516 12.12 -42.68 23.61
N VAL A 517 11.73 -42.05 22.51
CA VAL A 517 11.57 -42.72 21.21
C VAL A 517 12.92 -43.25 20.70
N PHE A 518 14.00 -42.47 20.78
CA PHE A 518 15.34 -42.90 20.36
C PHE A 518 15.90 -44.05 21.25
N CYS A 519 15.60 -44.05 22.54
CA CYS A 519 15.98 -45.15 23.45
C CYS A 519 15.13 -46.42 23.29
N LEU A 520 13.95 -46.34 22.70
CA LEU A 520 13.08 -47.50 22.40
C LEU A 520 13.32 -48.08 21.00
N SER A 521 14.03 -47.35 20.13
CA SER A 521 14.40 -47.76 18.77
C SER A 521 15.87 -48.17 18.63
N SER A 522 16.61 -48.19 19.74
CA SER A 522 17.92 -48.85 19.92
C SER A 522 17.74 -50.11 20.76
#